data_AF-A0A2N1PWU9-F1
#
_entry.id   AF-A0A2N1PWU9-F1
#
_cell.length_a   1.000
_cell.length_b   1.000
_cell.length_c   1.000
_cell.angle_alpha   90.00
_cell.angle_beta   90.00
_cell.angle_gamma   90.00
#
_symmetry.space_group_name_H-M   'P 1'
#
loop_
_entity.id
_entity.type
_entity.pdbx_description
1 polymer ?
#
loop_
_entity_poly.entity_id
_entity_poly.type
_entity_poly.pdbx_seq_one_letter_code
_entity_poly.pdbx_strand_id
1 'polypeptide(L)'
;MNIPLTIVITILFVLVSFAIYFVNKKKKRYLIAPLVLTNVGLVFLFLTQLTRSTGSWDDLIYVLFGFLSFILAILTAAIILIVRFIRNKQENSKG
;
A
#
# COMPACT_ATOMS: atom_id res chain seq x y z
N MET A 1 20.91 7.05 -9.43
CA MET A 1 19.73 7.51 -8.67
C MET A 1 18.95 8.51 -9.51
N ASN A 2 17.68 8.23 -9.79
CA ASN A 2 16.79 9.13 -10.53
C ASN A 2 16.10 10.08 -9.55
N ILE A 3 16.71 11.25 -9.31
CA ILE A 3 16.28 12.23 -8.29
C ILE A 3 14.77 12.57 -8.40
N PRO A 4 14.22 12.88 -9.58
CA PRO A 4 12.77 13.08 -9.74
C PRO A 4 11.92 11.92 -9.21
N LEU A 5 12.25 10.68 -9.58
CA LEU A 5 11.47 9.50 -9.19
C LEU A 5 11.57 9.23 -7.68
N THR A 6 12.76 9.41 -7.10
CA THR A 6 12.99 9.29 -5.66
C THR A 6 12.11 10.28 -4.88
N ILE A 7 12.05 11.56 -5.30
CA ILE A 7 11.20 12.57 -4.67
C ILE A 7 9.73 12.17 -4.72
N VAL A 8 9.24 11.69 -5.87
CA VAL A 8 7.86 11.22 -6.03
C VAL A 8 7.54 10.08 -5.07
N ILE A 9 8.42 9.07 -4.98
CA ILE A 9 8.23 7.93 -4.06
C ILE A 9 8.20 8.41 -2.61
N THR A 10 9.09 9.32 -2.22
CA THR A 10 9.12 9.87 -0.86
C THR A 10 7.84 10.65 -0.53
N ILE A 11 7.34 11.47 -1.45
CA ILE A 11 6.06 12.20 -1.25
C ILE A 11 4.90 11.22 -1.10
N LEU A 12 4.83 10.19 -1.95
CA LEU A 12 3.81 9.15 -1.86
C LEU A 12 3.87 8.41 -0.51
N PHE A 13 5.08 8.09 -0.03
CA PHE A 13 5.27 7.44 1.25
C PHE A 13 4.75 8.28 2.42
N VAL A 14 5.01 9.60 2.40
CA VAL A 14 4.48 10.53 3.39
C VAL A 14 2.95 10.60 3.31
N LEU A 15 2.37 10.67 2.11
CA LEU A 15 0.92 10.72 1.92
C LEU A 15 0.22 9.46 2.42
N VAL A 16 0.74 8.27 2.12
CA VAL A 16 0.20 6.99 2.61
C VAL A 16 0.33 6.90 4.12
N SER A 17 1.46 7.33 4.69
CA SER A 17 1.65 7.37 6.14
C SER A 17 0.66 8.32 6.83
N PHE A 18 0.39 9.48 6.21
CA PHE A 18 -0.63 10.41 6.69
C PHE A 18 -2.04 9.81 6.57
N ALA A 19 -2.32 9.06 5.51
CA ALA A 19 -3.59 8.33 5.35
C ALA A 19 -3.78 7.30 6.46
N ILE A 20 -2.73 6.55 6.85
CA ILE A 20 -2.77 5.62 7.99
C ILE A 20 -3.12 6.36 9.28
N TYR A 21 -2.46 7.49 9.55
CA TYR A 21 -2.75 8.32 10.72
C TYR A 21 -4.22 8.75 10.75
N PHE A 22 -4.74 9.26 9.64
CA PHE A 22 -6.12 9.72 9.55
C PHE A 22 -7.15 8.59 9.68
N VAL A 23 -6.88 7.44 9.07
CA VAL A 23 -7.70 6.21 9.19
C VAL A 23 -7.76 5.74 10.64
N ASN A 24 -6.61 5.76 11.34
CA ASN A 24 -6.56 5.40 12.76
C ASN A 24 -7.36 6.38 13.62
N LYS A 25 -7.22 7.69 13.37
CA LYS A 25 -8.01 8.74 14.06
C LYS A 25 -9.52 8.56 13.84
N LYS A 26 -9.95 8.18 12.64
CA LYS A 26 -11.37 7.88 12.32
C LYS A 26 -11.84 6.50 12.79
N LYS A 27 -11.03 5.76 13.56
CA LYS A 27 -11.31 4.38 14.01
C LYS A 27 -11.63 3.40 12.88
N LYS A 28 -11.23 3.70 11.63
CA LYS A 28 -11.41 2.81 10.46
C LYS A 28 -10.28 1.80 10.36
N ARG A 29 -9.93 1.13 11.47
CA ARG A 29 -8.72 0.29 11.60
C ARG A 29 -8.59 -0.79 10.52
N TYR A 30 -9.70 -1.24 9.96
CA TYR A 30 -9.73 -2.19 8.85
C TYR A 30 -8.99 -1.71 7.59
N LEU A 31 -8.83 -0.40 7.35
CA LEU A 31 -8.06 0.12 6.21
C LEU A 31 -6.55 0.22 6.48
N ILE A 32 -6.08 -0.05 7.71
CA ILE A 32 -4.66 0.08 8.06
C ILE A 32 -3.83 -0.97 7.31
N ALA A 33 -4.28 -2.24 7.30
CA ALA A 33 -3.55 -3.32 6.64
C ALA A 33 -3.22 -3.06 5.16
N PRO A 34 -4.18 -2.71 4.28
CA PRO A 34 -3.86 -2.41 2.88
C PRO A 34 -2.97 -1.17 2.70
N LEU A 35 -3.11 -0.15 3.56
CA LEU A 35 -2.24 1.03 3.52
C LEU A 35 -0.80 0.70 3.95
N VAL A 36 -0.60 -0.16 4.96
CA VAL A 36 0.73 -0.62 5.37
C VAL A 36 1.38 -1.41 4.23
N LEU A 37 0.64 -2.30 3.57
CA LEU A 37 1.16 -3.04 2.40
C LEU A 37 1.55 -2.10 1.25
N THR A 38 0.80 -1.02 1.05
CA THR A 38 1.15 0.01 0.07
C THR A 38 2.48 0.69 0.44
N ASN A 39 2.69 1.02 1.72
CA ASN A 39 3.96 1.56 2.20
C ASN A 39 5.12 0.57 2.03
N VAL A 40 4.91 -0.72 2.31
CA VAL A 40 5.91 -1.77 2.06
C VAL A 40 6.29 -1.80 0.57
N GLY A 41 5.30 -1.73 -0.32
CA GLY A 41 5.54 -1.64 -1.77
C GLY A 41 6.37 -0.41 -2.16
N LEU A 42 6.07 0.75 -1.57
CA LEU A 42 6.83 1.99 -1.78
C LEU A 42 8.28 1.89 -1.25
N VAL A 43 8.51 1.21 -0.13
CA VAL A 43 9.87 0.96 0.38
C VAL A 43 10.68 0.15 -0.61
N PHE A 44 10.11 -0.92 -1.16
CA PHE A 44 10.79 -1.71 -2.19
C PHE A 44 11.08 -0.90 -3.46
N LEU A 45 10.14 -0.07 -3.92
CA LEU A 45 10.40 0.85 -5.03
C LEU A 45 11.44 1.93 -4.70
N PHE A 46 11.57 2.33 -3.44
CA PHE A 46 12.63 3.24 -3.03
C PHE A 46 14.00 2.55 -3.08
N LEU A 47 14.07 1.27 -2.68
CA LEU A 47 15.31 0.49 -2.74
C LEU A 47 15.82 0.30 -4.18
N THR A 48 14.95 0.20 -5.19
CA THR A 48 15.37 0.17 -6.61
C THR A 48 16.05 1.46 -7.06
N GLN A 49 15.85 2.58 -6.36
CA GLN A 49 16.54 3.84 -6.67
C GLN A 49 17.96 3.90 -6.10
N LEU A 50 18.24 3.03 -5.11
CA LEU A 50 19.51 2.95 -4.41
C LEU A 50 20.42 1.84 -4.96
N THR A 51 19.89 0.91 -5.76
CA THR A 51 20.68 -0.13 -6.41
C THR A 51 21.72 0.51 -7.34
N ARG A 52 22.97 0.07 -7.23
CA ARG A 52 24.08 0.62 -8.02
C ARG A 52 24.06 0.16 -9.48
N SER A 53 23.45 -0.99 -9.75
CA SER A 53 23.38 -1.61 -11.07
C SER A 53 21.91 -1.84 -11.41
N THR A 54 21.35 -0.99 -12.27
CA THR A 54 20.00 -1.16 -12.79
C THR A 54 19.91 -2.47 -13.57
N GLY A 55 18.87 -3.26 -13.31
CA GLY A 55 18.73 -4.59 -13.92
C GLY A 55 19.55 -5.71 -13.25
N SER A 56 20.14 -5.47 -12.07
CA SER A 56 20.69 -6.54 -11.25
C SER A 56 19.59 -7.45 -10.68
N TRP A 57 19.99 -8.62 -10.15
CA TRP A 57 19.08 -9.52 -9.45
C TRP A 57 18.40 -8.86 -8.25
N ASP A 58 19.12 -8.02 -7.50
CA ASP A 58 18.55 -7.28 -6.36
C ASP A 58 17.46 -6.31 -6.80
N ASP A 59 17.71 -5.60 -7.91
CA ASP A 59 16.76 -4.65 -8.50
C ASP A 59 15.47 -5.37 -8.94
N LEU A 60 15.62 -6.52 -9.61
CA LEU A 60 14.49 -7.37 -10.00
C LEU A 60 13.69 -7.86 -8.78
N ILE A 61 14.36 -8.29 -7.72
CA ILE A 61 13.72 -8.73 -6.48
C ILE A 61 12.91 -7.59 -5.86
N TYR A 62 13.50 -6.39 -5.73
CA TYR A 62 12.79 -5.24 -5.17
C TYR A 62 11.57 -4.84 -6.00
N VAL A 63 11.68 -4.82 -7.33
CA VAL A 63 10.52 -4.55 -8.20
C VAL A 63 9.44 -5.61 -8.00
N LEU A 64 9.80 -6.90 -7.97
CA LEU A 64 8.86 -8.00 -7.82
C LEU A 64 8.12 -7.95 -6.48
N PHE A 65 8.84 -7.76 -5.37
CA PHE A 65 8.24 -7.65 -4.04
C PHE A 65 7.44 -6.35 -3.88
N GLY A 66 7.88 -5.25 -4.48
CA GLY A 66 7.13 -4.00 -4.54
C GLY A 66 5.78 -4.21 -5.23
N PHE A 67 5.80 -4.79 -6.43
CA PHE A 67 4.60 -5.10 -7.21
C PHE A 67 3.65 -6.06 -6.47
N LEU A 68 4.19 -7.15 -5.90
CA LEU A 68 3.41 -8.11 -5.13
C LEU A 68 2.73 -7.44 -3.92
N SER A 69 3.43 -6.53 -3.24
CA SER A 69 2.88 -5.78 -2.10
C SER A 69 1.69 -4.91 -2.50
N PHE A 70 1.75 -4.26 -3.67
CA PHE A 70 0.61 -3.48 -4.18
C PHE A 70 -0.58 -4.37 -4.56
N ILE A 71 -0.34 -5.54 -5.19
CA ILE A 71 -1.41 -6.50 -5.47
C ILE A 71 -2.09 -6.94 -4.16
N LEU A 72 -1.29 -7.32 -3.16
CA LEU A 72 -1.82 -7.74 -1.86
C LEU A 72 -2.57 -6.60 -1.17
N ALA A 73 -2.11 -5.35 -1.29
CA ALA A 73 -2.81 -4.19 -0.76
C ALA A 73 -4.20 -4.02 -1.41
N ILE A 74 -4.28 -4.14 -2.74
CA ILE A 74 -5.54 -4.04 -3.49
C ILE A 74 -6.49 -5.18 -3.12
N LEU A 75 -6.01 -6.43 -3.13
CA LEU A 75 -6.83 -7.59 -2.77
C LEU A 75 -7.35 -7.48 -1.34
N THR A 76 -6.50 -7.09 -0.40
CA THR A 76 -6.88 -6.89 1.01
C THR A 76 -7.94 -5.79 1.13
N ALA A 77 -7.76 -4.65 0.44
CA ALA A 77 -8.75 -3.58 0.43
C ALA A 77 -10.09 -4.03 -0.16
N ALA A 78 -10.07 -4.75 -1.28
CA ALA A 78 -11.26 -5.27 -1.95
C ALA A 78 -12.05 -6.25 -1.06
N ILE A 79 -11.37 -7.24 -0.46
CA ILE A 79 -11.97 -8.21 0.45
C ILE A 79 -12.65 -7.48 1.61
N ILE A 80 -11.98 -6.51 2.23
CA ILE A 80 -12.52 -5.77 3.37
C ILE A 80 -13.76 -4.95 2.98
N LEU A 81 -13.75 -4.33 1.79
CA LEU A 81 -14.89 -3.58 1.28
C LEU A 81 -16.09 -4.50 0.99
N ILE A 82 -15.86 -5.66 0.35
CA ILE A 82 -16.89 -6.66 0.06
C ILE A 82 -17.51 -7.17 1.37
N VAL A 83 -16.69 -7.56 2.35
CA VAL A 83 -17.16 -8.06 3.65
C VAL A 83 -18.02 -7.02 4.37
N ARG A 84 -17.61 -5.74 4.37
CA ARG A 84 -18.43 -4.66 4.96
C ARG A 84 -19.72 -4.42 4.19
N PHE A 85 -19.68 -4.47 2.87
CA PHE A 85 -20.87 -4.29 2.04
C PHE A 85 -21.93 -5.36 2.33
N ILE A 86 -21.51 -6.63 2.39
CA ILE A 86 -22.40 -7.75 2.72
C ILE A 86 -22.99 -7.59 4.13
N ARG A 87 -22.14 -7.28 5.12
CA ARG A 87 -22.58 -7.12 6.51
C ARG A 87 -23.58 -5.95 6.67
N ASN A 88 -23.30 -4.80 6.08
CA ASN A 88 -24.20 -3.65 6.15
C ASN A 88 -25.56 -3.93 5.47
N LYS A 89 -25.56 -4.69 4.36
CA LYS A 89 -26.80 -5.10 3.68
C LYS A 89 -27.65 -6.03 4.56
N GLN A 90 -27.03 -6.92 5.33
CA GLN A 90 -27.73 -7.81 6.26
C GLN A 90 -28.30 -7.07 7.47
N GLU A 91 -27.59 -6.07 8.01
CA GLU A 91 -28.06 -5.25 9.13
C GLU A 91 -29.26 -4.37 8.72
N ASN A 92 -29.26 -3.78 7.52
CA ASN A 92 -30.37 -2.98 7.00
C ASN A 92 -31.61 -3.80 6.60
N SER A 93 -31.48 -5.12 6.39
CA SER A 93 -32.62 -5.98 6.05
C SER A 93 -33.37 -6.51 7.28
N LYS A 94 -32.85 -6.25 8.49
CA LYS A 94 -33.40 -6.72 9.77
C LYS A 94 -34.01 -5.60 10.63
N GLY A 95 -33.87 -4.34 10.22
CA GLY A 95 -34.52 -3.17 10.83
C GLY A 95 -35.65 -2.67 9.94
#